data_AF-A0A965KEG6-F1
#
_entry.id   AF-A0A965KEG6-F1
#
_cell.length_a   1.000
_cell.length_b   1.000
_cell.length_c   1.000
_cell.angle_alpha   90.00
_cell.angle_beta   90.00
_cell.angle_gamma   90.00
#
_symmetry.space_group_name_H-M   'P 1'
#
loop_
_entity.id
_entity.type
_entity.pdbx_description
1 polymer ?
#
loop_
_entity_poly.entity_id
_entity_poly.type
_entity_poly.pdbx_seq_one_letter_code
_entity_poly.pdbx_strand_id
1 'polypeptide(L)'
;MSNELTEDDSRAYGVVQAFSLLLSAGALYAATLLTYRGAEVFLGLVQDPYDRVVWLGVGMGIPIALCGAVIAVQATLNRRWDLLRIVATVLLAGNLAIPAAWGVLWLIRHA
;
A
#
# COMPACT_ATOMS: atom_id res chain seq x y z
N MET A 1 -18.36 -18.36 29.64
CA MET A 1 -16.90 -18.16 29.60
C MET A 1 -16.68 -16.67 29.44
N SER A 2 -16.30 -16.00 30.53
CA SER A 2 -16.23 -14.55 30.67
C SER A 2 -15.19 -13.95 29.72
N ASN A 3 -15.63 -13.00 28.90
CA ASN A 3 -14.84 -12.19 27.97
C ASN A 3 -13.98 -11.16 28.73
N GLU A 4 -13.07 -11.60 29.58
CA GLU A 4 -11.96 -10.76 30.04
C GLU A 4 -10.77 -11.06 29.13
N LEU A 5 -10.74 -10.39 27.97
CA LEU A 5 -9.47 -10.12 27.31
C LEU A 5 -8.66 -9.28 28.31
N THR A 6 -7.71 -9.92 28.98
CA THR A 6 -6.76 -9.28 29.89
C THR A 6 -6.19 -8.04 29.21
N GLU A 7 -6.07 -6.92 29.92
CA GLU A 7 -5.61 -5.62 29.37
C GLU A 7 -4.27 -5.76 28.59
N ASP A 8 -3.45 -6.73 29.00
CA ASP A 8 -2.21 -7.13 28.33
C ASP A 8 -2.41 -7.69 26.91
N ASP A 9 -3.44 -8.49 26.65
CA ASP A 9 -3.75 -8.99 25.31
C ASP A 9 -4.17 -7.83 24.39
N SER A 10 -4.92 -6.87 24.93
CA SER A 10 -5.35 -5.68 24.18
C SER A 10 -4.17 -4.76 23.83
N ARG A 11 -3.16 -4.66 24.71
CA ARG A 11 -1.90 -3.94 24.42
C ARG A 11 -1.06 -4.69 23.40
N ALA A 12 -0.86 -5.99 23.55
CA ALA A 12 -0.09 -6.81 22.61
C ALA A 12 -0.68 -6.74 21.19
N TYR A 13 -2.00 -6.83 21.08
CA TYR A 13 -2.71 -6.71 19.81
C TYR A 13 -2.52 -5.31 19.18
N GLY A 14 -2.54 -4.25 20.00
CA GLY A 14 -2.26 -2.88 19.55
C GLY A 14 -0.84 -2.70 18.99
N VAL A 15 0.16 -3.30 19.63
CA VAL A 15 1.57 -3.22 19.19
C VAL A 15 1.79 -3.94 17.86
N VAL A 16 1.28 -5.17 17.73
CA VAL A 16 1.37 -5.94 16.47
C VAL A 16 0.70 -5.16 15.34
N GLN A 17 -0.46 -4.58 15.60
CA GLN A 17 -1.16 -3.77 14.61
C GLN A 17 -0.38 -2.51 14.21
N ALA A 18 0.18 -1.78 15.17
CA ALA A 18 1.00 -0.60 14.86
C ALA A 18 2.20 -0.99 13.97
N PHE A 19 2.84 -2.12 14.25
CA PHE A 19 3.92 -2.65 13.42
C PHE A 19 3.43 -3.03 12.02
N SER A 20 2.28 -3.70 11.89
CA SER A 20 1.66 -3.99 10.60
C SER A 20 1.35 -2.72 9.80
N LEU A 21 0.86 -1.66 10.45
CA LEU A 21 0.61 -0.38 9.79
C LEU A 21 1.89 0.29 9.31
N LEU A 22 2.98 0.18 10.07
CA LEU A 22 4.30 0.64 9.62
C LEU A 22 4.78 -0.14 8.39
N LEU A 23 4.58 -1.46 8.34
CA LEU A 23 4.90 -2.27 7.16
C LEU A 23 4.05 -1.87 5.95
N SER A 24 2.75 -1.63 6.15
CA SER A 24 1.85 -1.16 5.09
C SER A 24 2.24 0.23 4.57
N ALA A 25 2.66 1.14 5.46
CA ALA A 25 3.19 2.45 5.09
C ALA A 25 4.52 2.35 4.34
N GLY A 26 5.42 1.47 4.78
CA GLY A 26 6.69 1.20 4.10
C GLY A 26 6.48 0.63 2.70
N ALA A 27 5.54 -0.30 2.56
CA ALA A 27 5.13 -0.84 1.26
C ALA A 27 4.59 0.26 0.35
N LEU A 28 3.69 1.11 0.85
CA LEU A 28 3.17 2.25 0.10
C LEU A 28 4.28 3.19 -0.37
N TYR A 29 5.21 3.53 0.53
CA TYR A 29 6.33 4.40 0.20
C TYR A 29 7.23 3.81 -0.90
N ALA A 30 7.62 2.54 -0.77
CA ALA A 30 8.44 1.85 -1.77
C ALA A 30 7.71 1.73 -3.12
N ALA A 31 6.43 1.35 -3.11
CA ALA A 31 5.60 1.27 -4.31
C ALA A 31 5.45 2.63 -5.00
N THR A 32 5.32 3.72 -4.22
CA THR A 32 5.25 5.09 -4.74
C THR A 32 6.54 5.48 -5.45
N LEU A 33 7.70 5.23 -4.85
CA LEU A 33 9.00 5.54 -5.48
C LEU A 33 9.21 4.77 -6.79
N LEU A 34 8.87 3.48 -6.81
CA LEU A 34 8.97 2.64 -8.00
C LEU A 34 7.99 3.10 -9.08
N THR A 35 6.76 3.45 -8.69
CA THR A 35 5.72 3.94 -9.60
C THR A 35 6.07 5.29 -10.19
N TYR A 36 6.58 6.23 -9.38
CA TYR A 36 6.98 7.55 -9.86
C TYR A 36 8.04 7.46 -10.95
N ARG A 37 9.13 6.71 -10.70
CA ARG A 37 10.19 6.51 -11.69
C ARG A 37 9.71 5.75 -12.93
N GLY A 38 8.87 4.74 -12.74
CA GLY A 38 8.26 4.00 -13.86
C GLY A 38 7.34 4.87 -14.71
N ALA A 39 6.56 5.75 -14.09
CA ALA A 39 5.64 6.64 -14.77
C ALA A 39 6.34 7.69 -15.64
N GLU A 40 7.44 8.28 -15.15
CA GLU A 40 8.25 9.23 -15.93
C GLU A 40 8.74 8.61 -17.25
N VAL A 41 9.23 7.37 -17.18
CA VAL A 41 9.66 6.63 -18.37
C VAL A 41 8.47 6.24 -19.25
N PHE A 42 7.38 5.76 -18.65
CA PHE A 42 6.19 5.31 -19.38
C PHE A 42 5.54 6.43 -20.21
N LEU A 43 5.57 7.67 -19.70
CA LEU A 43 5.09 8.87 -20.38
C LEU A 43 6.11 9.47 -21.37
N GLY A 44 7.31 8.89 -21.48
CA GLY A 44 8.37 9.37 -22.37
C GLY A 44 9.11 10.61 -21.88
N LEU A 45 8.98 10.97 -20.59
CA LEU A 45 9.68 12.11 -19.99
C LEU A 45 11.17 11.82 -19.74
N VAL A 46 11.50 10.55 -19.54
CA VAL A 46 12.89 10.06 -19.36
C VAL A 46 13.14 8.91 -20.33
N GLN A 47 14.30 8.92 -21.00
CA GLN A 47 14.66 7.84 -21.91
C GLN A 47 15.18 6.61 -21.15
N ASP A 48 14.45 5.50 -21.26
CA ASP A 48 14.92 4.15 -20.91
C ASP A 48 14.69 3.23 -22.11
N PRO A 49 15.72 2.93 -22.93
CA PRO A 49 15.56 2.19 -24.18
C PRO A 49 15.07 0.75 -24.00
N TYR A 50 15.04 0.23 -22.77
CA TYR A 50 14.60 -1.12 -22.46
C TYR A 50 13.39 -1.16 -21.52
N ASP A 51 12.77 -0.01 -21.20
CA ASP A 51 11.62 0.10 -20.28
C ASP A 51 11.82 -0.64 -18.94
N ARG A 52 13.08 -0.81 -18.48
CA ARG A 52 13.42 -1.59 -17.28
C ARG A 52 12.79 -0.98 -16.05
N VAL A 53 12.75 0.35 -15.98
CA VAL A 53 12.18 1.10 -14.87
C VAL A 53 10.65 1.03 -14.87
N VAL A 54 10.01 0.96 -16.06
CA VAL A 54 8.57 0.69 -16.19
C VAL A 54 8.25 -0.71 -15.67
N TRP A 55 9.04 -1.71 -16.08
CA TRP A 55 8.90 -3.09 -15.61
C TRP A 55 9.10 -3.23 -14.10
N LEU A 56 10.03 -2.48 -13.51
CA LEU A 56 10.17 -2.41 -12.05
C LEU A 56 8.96 -1.74 -11.40
N GLY A 57 8.47 -0.64 -11.97
CA GLY A 57 7.29 0.08 -11.50
C GLY A 57 6.02 -0.76 -11.51
N VAL A 58 5.75 -1.47 -12.60
CA VAL A 58 4.57 -2.34 -12.75
C VAL A 58 4.80 -3.68 -12.05
N GLY A 59 5.92 -4.35 -12.34
CA GLY A 59 6.21 -5.71 -11.90
C GLY A 59 6.59 -5.84 -10.43
N MET A 60 7.08 -4.78 -9.79
CA MET A 60 7.33 -4.75 -8.35
C MET A 60 6.44 -3.75 -7.61
N GLY A 61 6.21 -2.56 -8.17
CA GLY A 61 5.42 -1.52 -7.49
C GLY A 61 3.97 -1.93 -7.23
N ILE A 62 3.28 -2.55 -8.21
CA ILE A 62 1.90 -3.02 -8.00
C ILE A 62 1.83 -4.14 -6.96
N PRO A 63 2.62 -5.23 -7.03
CA PRO A 63 2.60 -6.27 -5.99
C PRO A 63 2.92 -5.75 -4.58
N ILE A 64 3.89 -4.83 -4.46
CA ILE A 64 4.25 -4.23 -3.17
C ILE A 64 3.05 -3.43 -2.62
N ALA A 65 2.40 -2.62 -3.45
CA ALA A 65 1.24 -1.85 -3.04
C ALA A 65 0.06 -2.77 -2.63
N LEU A 66 -0.21 -3.83 -3.40
CA LEU A 66 -1.25 -4.81 -3.06
C LEU A 66 -0.95 -5.52 -1.73
N CYS A 67 0.33 -5.84 -1.46
CA CYS A 67 0.75 -6.38 -0.17
C CYS A 67 0.45 -5.39 0.97
N GLY A 68 0.80 -4.11 0.80
CA GLY A 68 0.48 -3.06 1.77
C GLY A 68 -1.03 -2.89 2.01
N ALA A 69 -1.84 -3.02 0.97
CA ALA A 69 -3.30 -3.01 1.05
C ALA A 69 -3.83 -4.20 1.87
N VAL A 70 -3.35 -5.42 1.62
CA VAL A 70 -3.75 -6.61 2.39
C VAL A 70 -3.42 -6.44 3.87
N ILE A 71 -2.21 -5.96 4.19
CA ILE A 71 -1.81 -5.70 5.58
C ILE A 71 -2.75 -4.67 6.24
N ALA A 72 -3.10 -3.61 5.52
CA ALA A 72 -4.04 -2.60 6.00
C ALA A 72 -5.45 -3.16 6.22
N VAL A 73 -5.96 -4.01 5.31
CA VAL A 73 -7.25 -4.70 5.48
C VAL A 73 -7.24 -5.55 6.75
N GLN A 74 -6.21 -6.40 6.91
CA GLN A 74 -6.10 -7.27 8.09
C GLN A 74 -6.04 -6.45 9.37
N ALA A 75 -5.37 -5.29 9.37
CA ALA A 75 -5.35 -4.36 10.48
C ALA A 75 -6.72 -3.72 10.78
N THR A 76 -7.70 -3.74 9.86
CA THR A 76 -9.04 -3.18 10.11
C THR A 76 -10.06 -4.18 10.65
N LEU A 77 -9.82 -5.49 10.50
CA LEU A 77 -10.79 -6.52 10.85
C LEU A 77 -11.04 -6.56 12.37
N ASN A 78 -12.30 -6.77 12.77
CA ASN A 78 -12.75 -6.97 14.16
C ASN A 78 -12.54 -5.81 15.15
N ARG A 79 -12.25 -4.59 14.69
CA ARG A 79 -12.02 -3.43 15.57
C ARG A 79 -13.08 -2.36 15.43
N ARG A 80 -13.41 -1.62 16.51
CA ARG A 80 -14.26 -0.43 16.43
C ARG A 80 -13.52 0.71 15.70
N TRP A 81 -14.22 1.78 15.32
CA TRP A 81 -13.59 2.97 14.73
C TRP A 81 -12.70 3.67 15.76
N ASP A 82 -11.41 3.33 15.75
CA ASP A 82 -10.36 3.96 16.53
C ASP A 82 -9.27 4.54 15.60
N LEU A 83 -8.30 5.27 16.18
CA LEU A 83 -7.24 5.93 15.41
C LEU A 83 -6.47 4.95 14.50
N LEU A 84 -6.19 3.74 14.98
CA LEU A 84 -5.48 2.72 14.21
C LEU A 84 -6.28 2.26 13.00
N ARG A 85 -7.61 2.09 13.13
CA ARG A 85 -8.49 1.76 12.01
C ARG A 85 -8.58 2.89 10.99
N ILE A 86 -8.55 4.16 11.42
CA ILE A 86 -8.50 5.32 10.51
C ILE A 86 -7.21 5.28 9.70
N VAL A 87 -6.05 5.13 10.37
CA VAL A 87 -4.74 5.03 9.70
C VAL A 87 -4.71 3.87 8.72
N ALA A 88 -5.20 2.70 9.12
CA ALA A 88 -5.32 1.53 8.25
C ALA A 88 -6.16 1.82 7.00
N THR A 89 -7.28 2.52 7.15
CA THR A 89 -8.15 2.87 6.02
C THR A 89 -7.46 3.82 5.04
N VAL A 90 -6.73 4.81 5.55
CA VAL A 90 -5.93 5.73 4.72
C VAL A 90 -4.83 4.97 3.98
N LEU A 91 -4.11 4.07 4.67
CA LEU A 91 -3.07 3.25 4.08
C LEU A 91 -3.62 2.28 3.03
N LEU A 92 -4.80 1.70 3.27
CA LEU A 92 -5.49 0.87 2.30
C LEU A 92 -5.79 1.67 1.02
N ALA A 93 -6.41 2.84 1.17
CA ALA A 93 -6.72 3.70 0.03
C ALA A 93 -5.46 4.12 -0.73
N GLY A 94 -4.39 4.51 -0.03
CA GLY A 94 -3.11 4.88 -0.64
C GLY A 94 -2.47 3.73 -1.41
N ASN A 95 -2.46 2.53 -0.84
CA ASN A 95 -1.93 1.35 -1.52
C ASN A 95 -2.76 0.97 -2.76
N LEU A 96 -4.09 1.11 -2.72
CA LEU A 96 -4.95 0.87 -3.89
C LEU A 96 -4.86 1.98 -4.95
N ALA A 97 -4.41 3.18 -4.57
CA ALA A 97 -4.19 4.27 -5.52
C ALA A 97 -3.05 3.97 -6.51
N ILE A 98 -2.04 3.17 -6.12
CA ILE A 98 -0.92 2.79 -6.99
C ILE A 98 -1.39 2.01 -8.25
N PRO A 99 -2.09 0.87 -8.15
CA PRO A 99 -2.58 0.17 -9.33
C PRO A 99 -3.59 1.00 -10.12
N ALA A 100 -4.42 1.81 -9.45
CA ALA A 100 -5.33 2.73 -10.12
C ALA A 100 -4.59 3.78 -10.95
N ALA A 101 -3.50 4.35 -10.42
CA ALA A 101 -2.65 5.31 -11.13
C ALA A 101 -2.03 4.69 -12.39
N TRP A 102 -1.55 3.45 -12.32
CA TRP A 102 -1.09 2.73 -13.51
C TRP A 102 -2.21 2.52 -14.55
N GLY A 103 -3.44 2.24 -14.11
CA GLY A 103 -4.60 2.19 -15.00
C GLY A 103 -4.87 3.52 -15.71
N VAL A 104 -4.78 4.64 -14.99
CA VAL A 104 -4.93 5.99 -15.58
C VAL A 104 -3.80 6.29 -16.57
N LEU A 105 -2.54 6.00 -16.21
CA LEU A 105 -1.40 6.18 -17.11
C LEU A 105 -1.58 5.38 -18.40
N TRP A 106 -2.03 4.13 -18.27
CA TRP A 106 -2.32 3.28 -19.42
C TRP A 106 -3.40 3.88 -20.32
N LEU A 107 -4.49 4.40 -19.74
CA LEU A 107 -5.54 5.09 -20.49
C LEU A 107 -5.00 6.34 -21.21
N ILE A 108 -4.17 7.15 -20.55
CA ILE A 108 -3.58 8.36 -21.15
C ILE A 108 -2.73 8.02 -22.37
N ARG A 109 -1.98 6.91 -22.33
CA ARG A 109 -1.10 6.51 -23.43
C ARG A 109 -1.86 5.96 -24.66
N HIS A 110 -3.09 5.47 -24.46
CA HIS A 110 -3.88 4.80 -25.49
C HIS A 110 -5.14 5.58 -25.88
N ALA A 111 -5.35 6.76 -25.32
CA ALA A 111 -6.38 7.73 -25.73
C ALA A 111 -5.88 8.57 -26.90
#